data_AF-A0A9W6IZN6-F1
#
_entry.id   AF-A0A9W6IZN6-F1
#
_cell.length_a   1.000
_cell.length_b   1.000
_cell.length_c   1.000
_cell.angle_alpha   90.00
_cell.angle_beta   90.00
_cell.angle_gamma   90.00
#
_symmetry.space_group_name_H-M   'P 1'
#
loop_
_entity.id
_entity.type
_entity.pdbx_description
1 polymer ?
#
loop_
_entity_poly.entity_id
_entity_poly.type
_entity_poly.pdbx_seq_one_letter_code
_entity_poly.pdbx_strand_id
1 'polypeptide(L)'
;MMFKGAGYTVAFAGRGGEGVPAGGGSAAWAVRTVNVGVPGRETETAPASGVCRFEDPFKGRAGVWCSAKTPRGEFSATFRSDGRPPQAAR
;
A
#
# COMPACT_ATOMS: atom_id res chain seq x y z
N MET A 1 2.28 -1.91 2.48
CA MET A 1 2.56 -1.97 1.03
C MET A 1 3.56 -0.87 0.66
N MET A 2 4.57 -1.19 -0.15
CA MET A 2 5.65 -0.26 -0.52
C MET A 2 5.66 -0.02 -2.03
N PHE A 3 5.88 1.24 -2.42
CA PHE A 3 5.90 1.72 -3.79
C PHE A 3 7.22 2.48 -4.01
N LYS A 4 7.92 2.16 -5.10
CA LYS A 4 9.18 2.82 -5.47
C LYS A 4 8.96 3.66 -6.73
N GLY A 5 9.19 4.96 -6.62
CA GLY A 5 9.26 5.89 -7.76
C GLY A 5 10.71 6.19 -8.14
N ALA A 6 10.89 6.99 -9.20
CA ALA A 6 12.21 7.48 -9.60
C ALA A 6 12.77 8.44 -8.53
N GLY A 7 13.56 7.89 -7.59
CA GLY A 7 14.20 8.67 -6.52
C GLY A 7 13.41 8.81 -5.22
N TYR A 8 12.34 8.04 -5.01
CA TYR A 8 11.65 8.01 -3.71
C TYR A 8 10.93 6.68 -3.47
N THR A 9 10.62 6.42 -2.22
CA THR A 9 9.84 5.26 -1.75
C THR A 9 8.68 5.75 -0.89
N VAL A 10 7.49 5.21 -1.10
CA VAL A 10 6.32 5.43 -0.23
C VAL A 10 5.85 4.07 0.29
N ALA A 11 5.75 3.91 1.62
CA ALA A 11 5.25 2.69 2.23
C ALA A 11 4.04 2.99 3.14
N PHE A 12 2.89 2.42 2.78
CA PHE A 12 1.66 2.43 3.57
C PHE A 12 1.72 1.29 4.59
N ALA A 13 1.57 1.59 5.87
CA ALA A 13 1.62 0.61 6.94
C ALA A 13 0.42 0.71 7.88
N GLY A 14 0.04 -0.46 8.42
CA GLY A 14 -1.06 -0.65 9.35
C GLY A 14 -0.95 -2.03 9.96
N ARG A 15 -1.51 -2.23 11.16
CA ARG A 15 -1.44 -3.52 11.85
C ARG A 15 -2.42 -4.49 11.18
N GLY A 16 -1.91 -5.56 10.61
CA GLY A 16 -2.73 -6.65 10.07
C GLY A 16 -3.56 -7.28 11.19
N GLY A 17 -4.88 -7.27 11.04
CA GLY A 17 -5.84 -7.74 12.04
C GLY A 17 -7.20 -7.04 11.91
N GLU A 18 -7.21 -5.76 11.55
CA GLU A 18 -8.41 -5.03 11.13
C GLU A 18 -8.61 -5.24 9.61
N GLY A 19 -8.88 -6.47 9.22
CA GLY A 19 -9.45 -6.73 7.90
C GLY A 19 -10.81 -6.04 7.86
N VAL A 20 -10.91 -4.92 7.16
CA VAL A 20 -12.22 -4.31 6.88
C VAL A 20 -12.89 -5.23 5.87
N PRO A 21 -14.08 -5.79 6.16
CA PRO A 21 -14.79 -6.60 5.18
C PRO A 21 -15.03 -5.73 3.94
N ALA A 22 -14.44 -6.13 2.81
CA ALA A 22 -14.78 -5.55 1.52
C ALA A 22 -15.66 -6.59 0.82
N GLY A 23 -16.93 -6.24 0.59
CA GLY A 23 -17.89 -7.16 -0.02
C GLY A 23 -17.39 -7.67 -1.39
N GLY A 24 -17.79 -8.89 -1.76
CA GLY A 24 -17.55 -9.42 -3.11
C GLY A 24 -16.16 -10.01 -3.38
N GLY A 25 -15.47 -10.54 -2.37
CA GLY A 25 -14.15 -11.17 -2.54
C GLY A 25 -12.97 -10.20 -2.52
N SER A 26 -13.21 -8.97 -2.08
CA SER A 26 -12.16 -7.98 -1.86
C SER A 26 -11.70 -8.02 -0.40
N ALA A 27 -10.45 -7.71 -0.12
CA ALA A 27 -9.96 -7.47 1.24
C ALA A 27 -9.61 -6.00 1.41
N ALA A 28 -9.72 -5.46 2.62
CA ALA A 28 -9.27 -4.10 2.90
C ALA A 28 -8.47 -4.03 4.21
N TRP A 29 -7.36 -3.29 4.20
CA TRP A 29 -6.48 -3.08 5.35
C TRP A 29 -6.40 -1.59 5.69
N ALA A 30 -6.63 -1.26 6.96
CA ALA A 30 -6.48 0.10 7.44
C ALA A 30 -5.02 0.56 7.35
N VAL A 31 -4.81 1.78 6.86
CA VAL A 31 -3.51 2.47 6.87
C VAL A 31 -3.48 3.40 8.07
N ARG A 32 -2.43 3.28 8.89
CA ARG A 32 -2.20 4.08 10.10
C ARG A 32 -0.96 4.96 9.99
N THR A 33 -0.01 4.58 9.14
CA THR A 33 1.19 5.38 8.88
C THR A 33 1.58 5.32 7.41
N VAL A 34 2.21 6.39 6.94
CA VAL A 34 2.88 6.47 5.64
C VAL A 34 4.34 6.79 5.89
N ASN A 35 5.23 5.98 5.33
CA ASN A 35 6.68 6.16 5.41
C ASN A 35 7.17 6.65 4.05
N VAL A 36 7.95 7.73 4.02
CA VAL A 36 8.51 8.32 2.81
C VAL A 36 10.03 8.28 2.88
N GLY A 37 10.65 7.54 1.97
CA GLY A 37 12.10 7.45 1.84
C GLY A 37 12.58 8.19 0.60
N VAL A 38 13.63 9.01 0.75
CA VAL A 38 14.34 9.66 -0.36
C VAL A 38 15.82 9.29 -0.24
N PRO A 39 16.51 8.86 -1.32
CA PRO A 39 17.93 8.53 -1.25
C PRO A 39 18.76 9.67 -0.64
N GLY A 40 19.62 9.32 0.32
CA GLY A 40 20.45 10.30 1.03
C GLY A 40 19.74 11.10 2.14
N ARG A 41 18.48 10.78 2.45
CA ARG A 41 17.74 11.35 3.59
C ARG A 41 17.24 10.26 4.52
N GLU A 42 17.02 10.63 5.79
CA GLU A 42 16.36 9.77 6.75
C GLU A 42 14.90 9.51 6.29
N THR A 43 14.41 8.30 6.56
CA THR A 43 13.03 7.95 6.19
C THR A 43 12.07 8.65 7.14
N GLU A 44 11.10 9.36 6.59
CA GLU A 44 10.11 10.08 7.38
C GLU A 44 8.85 9.25 7.56
N THR A 45 8.38 9.14 8.80
CA THR A 45 7.13 8.43 9.14
C THR A 45 6.07 9.44 9.55
N ALA A 46 4.95 9.45 8.82
CA ALA A 46 3.80 10.30 9.11
C ALA A 46 2.62 9.46 9.60
N PRO A 47 1.88 9.90 10.65
CA PRO A 47 0.59 9.32 10.98
C PRO A 47 -0.38 9.54 9.82
N ALA A 48 -1.21 8.55 9.56
CA ALA A 48 -2.12 8.54 8.44
C ALA A 48 -3.48 7.91 8.79
N SER A 49 -4.51 8.32 8.08
CA SER A 49 -5.80 7.63 8.05
C SER A 49 -6.11 7.23 6.61
N GLY A 50 -6.27 5.93 6.38
CA GLY A 50 -6.46 5.43 5.02
C GLY A 50 -6.83 3.97 4.97
N VAL A 51 -6.92 3.47 3.74
CA VAL A 51 -7.24 2.06 3.46
C VAL A 51 -6.52 1.60 2.21
N CYS A 52 -6.00 0.38 2.25
CA CYS A 52 -5.61 -0.38 1.08
C CYS A 52 -6.70 -1.41 0.78
N ARG A 53 -7.24 -1.41 -0.44
CA ARG A 53 -8.17 -2.41 -0.95
C ARG A 53 -7.45 -3.35 -1.91
N PHE A 54 -7.79 -4.62 -1.84
CA PHE A 54 -7.22 -5.70 -2.63
C PHE A 54 -8.36 -6.45 -3.29
N GLU A 55 -8.26 -6.68 -4.59
CA GLU A 55 -9.11 -7.68 -5.27
C GLU A 55 -8.65 -9.09 -4.90
N ASP A 56 -9.52 -10.07 -5.16
CA ASP A 56 -9.24 -11.49 -4.96
C ASP A 56 -7.99 -11.93 -5.74
N PRO A 57 -6.85 -12.20 -5.08
CA PRO A 57 -5.63 -12.61 -5.76
C PRO A 57 -5.72 -14.01 -6.36
N PHE A 58 -6.70 -14.83 -5.96
CA PHE A 58 -6.89 -16.19 -6.47
C PHE A 58 -7.65 -16.23 -7.81
N LYS A 59 -8.23 -15.10 -8.24
CA LYS A 59 -8.91 -14.97 -9.54
C LYS A 59 -8.00 -14.52 -10.68
N GLY A 60 -6.69 -14.39 -10.42
CA GLY A 60 -5.68 -14.01 -11.42
C GLY A 60 -5.18 -12.58 -11.22
N ARG A 61 -5.21 -11.76 -12.27
CA ARG A 61 -4.81 -10.35 -12.18
C ARG A 61 -5.65 -9.64 -11.12
N ALA A 62 -5.00 -9.04 -10.13
CA ALA A 62 -5.65 -8.41 -8.99
C ALA A 62 -5.14 -6.98 -8.80
N GLY A 63 -6.06 -6.04 -8.69
CA GLY A 63 -5.79 -4.67 -8.34
C GLY A 63 -5.54 -4.50 -6.84
N VAL A 64 -4.61 -3.62 -6.52
CA VAL A 64 -4.41 -3.09 -5.18
C VAL A 64 -4.45 -1.58 -5.23
N TRP A 65 -5.31 -0.98 -4.42
CA TRP A 65 -5.48 0.46 -4.31
C TRP A 65 -5.29 0.90 -2.88
N CYS A 66 -4.31 1.75 -2.63
CA CYS A 66 -4.10 2.39 -1.33
C CYS A 66 -4.38 3.87 -1.44
N SER A 67 -5.18 4.42 -0.53
CA SER A 67 -5.28 5.84 -0.30
C SER A 67 -5.13 6.14 1.19
N ALA A 68 -4.36 7.18 1.51
CA ALA A 68 -4.15 7.60 2.89
C ALA A 68 -3.95 9.11 2.99
N LYS A 69 -4.59 9.72 3.97
CA LYS A 69 -4.41 11.13 4.31
C LYS A 69 -3.44 11.25 5.47
N THR A 70 -2.51 12.19 5.34
CA THR A 70 -1.57 12.60 6.38
C THR A 70 -1.76 14.10 6.65
N PRO A 71 -1.22 14.63 7.76
CA PRO A 71 -1.20 16.09 7.98
C PRO A 71 -0.50 16.90 6.88
N ARG A 72 0.32 16.25 6.05
CA ARG A 72 1.12 16.88 4.99
C ARG A 72 0.51 16.73 3.59
N GLY A 73 -0.60 16.01 3.46
CA GLY A 73 -1.25 15.76 2.18
C GLY A 73 -1.80 14.34 2.04
N GLU A 74 -2.31 14.06 0.84
CA GLU A 74 -2.92 12.78 0.48
C GLU A 74 -1.97 11.95 -0.38
N PHE A 75 -1.87 10.66 -0.08
CA PHE A 75 -1.06 9.70 -0.80
C PHE A 75 -1.99 8.64 -1.40
N SER A 76 -1.89 8.43 -2.71
CA SER A 76 -2.64 7.41 -3.43
C SER A 76 -1.71 6.59 -4.31
N ALA A 77 -1.89 5.28 -4.28
CA ALA A 77 -1.08 4.36 -5.06
C ALA A 77 -1.93 3.20 -5.58
N THR A 78 -1.74 2.87 -6.86
CA THR A 78 -2.43 1.76 -7.52
C THR A 78 -1.39 0.79 -8.05
N PHE A 79 -1.60 -0.49 -7.79
CA PHE A 79 -0.78 -1.58 -8.31
C PHE A 79 -1.69 -2.60 -9.00
N ARG A 80 -1.24 -3.12 -10.13
CA ARG A 80 -1.85 -4.28 -10.77
C ARG A 80 -0.92 -5.45 -10.58
N SER A 81 -1.34 -6.43 -9.79
CA SER A 81 -0.68 -7.72 -9.72
C SER A 81 -0.96 -8.49 -11.01
N ASP A 82 0.07 -9.13 -11.55
CA ASP A 82 -0.08 -10.11 -12.62
C ASP A 82 -0.52 -11.49 -12.10
N GLY A 83 -0.76 -11.60 -10.77
CA GLY A 83 -1.15 -12.83 -10.10
C GLY A 83 0.02 -13.80 -9.91
N ARG A 84 1.25 -13.40 -10.25
CA ARG A 84 2.45 -14.23 -10.04
C ARG A 84 3.13 -13.84 -8.73
N PRO A 85 3.69 -14.81 -7.98
CA PRO A 85 4.52 -14.50 -6.82
C PRO A 85 5.66 -13.54 -7.23
N PRO A 86 6.03 -12.57 -6.37
CA PRO A 86 7.16 -11.71 -6.64
C PRO A 86 8.41 -12.59 -6.77
N GLN A 87 9.04 -12.54 -7.95
CA GLN A 87 10.34 -13.17 -8.14
C GLN A 87 11.36 -12.34 -7.34
N ALA A 88 12.11 -12.99 -6.46
CA ALA A 88 13.23 -12.34 -5.81
C ALA A 88 14.19 -11.84 -6.90
N ALA A 89 14.39 -10.53 -6.98
CA ALA A 89 15.42 -9.96 -7.82
C ALA A 89 16.77 -10.50 -7.31
N ARG A 90 17.41 -11.37 -8.10
CA ARG A 90 18.80 -11.79 -7.88
C ARG A 90 19.75 -10.75 -8.44
#